data_AF-A0A0J7YTU3-F1
#
_entry.id   AF-A0A0J7YTU3-F1
#
_cell.length_a   1.000
_cell.length_b   1.000
_cell.length_c   1.000
_cell.angle_alpha   90.00
_cell.angle_beta   90.00
_cell.angle_gamma   90.00
#
_symmetry.space_group_name_H-M   'P 1'
#
loop_
_entity.id
_entity.type
_entity.pdbx_description
1 polymer ?
#
loop_
_entity_poly.entity_id
_entity_poly.type
_entity_poly.pdbx_seq_one_letter_code
_entity_poly.pdbx_strand_id
1 'polypeptide(L)'
;MTPPPGWYRDPKAPHLERWWDGTAWTEHRRAPETSGPPVPPAPGASAPVPPSAGADAAGRRAKVVALTAAGAVLVTAIVTGAIVLGKDDDGAEANTAPTLATSDPTSSEPATDTTAPTPTPTPSESASEPSADDPAVVVDQLNGITLPLLTGWVRPRNVTEADVLMTTDGTYECPGDRGYCRHGTVSSRTARAGDGTSPEALAKADIQDAADDAYDRDSIGRRPFGGIESHQVVKSGPAQVGGRAGYFVRWRVRTAEGPGGYVQSLAFPSRVGTEAPVIVRYAFDAGEDGPPLADMDRLTRGIRSTSD
;
A
#
# COMPACT_ATOMS: atom_id res chain seq x y z
N MET A 1 -16.52 17.32 33.91
CA MET A 1 -15.31 18.04 34.35
C MET A 1 -14.15 17.60 33.49
N THR A 2 -13.20 18.49 33.22
CA THR A 2 -11.92 18.16 32.56
C THR A 2 -10.98 17.49 33.56
N PRO A 3 -10.12 16.53 33.17
CA PRO A 3 -9.08 16.01 34.06
C PRO A 3 -8.10 17.12 34.51
N PRO A 4 -7.56 17.04 35.75
CA PRO A 4 -6.53 17.95 36.24
C PRO A 4 -5.21 17.78 35.46
N PRO A 5 -4.26 18.74 35.54
CA PRO A 5 -2.96 18.62 34.90
C PRO A 5 -2.20 17.37 35.40
N GLY A 6 -1.59 16.60 34.49
CA GLY A 6 -0.98 15.33 34.85
C GLY A 6 -0.49 14.48 33.67
N TRP A 7 0.17 13.36 34.00
CA TRP A 7 0.52 12.32 33.05
C TRP A 7 -0.65 11.34 32.86
N TYR A 8 -0.99 11.06 31.61
CA TYR A 8 -2.04 10.13 31.20
C TYR A 8 -1.57 9.33 29.97
N ARG A 9 -2.13 8.15 29.69
CA ARG A 9 -1.76 7.40 28.47
C ARG A 9 -2.01 8.22 27.22
N ASP A 10 -1.06 8.24 26.28
CA ASP A 10 -1.21 8.91 24.99
C ASP A 10 -2.23 8.15 24.12
N PRO A 11 -3.38 8.76 23.74
CA PRO A 11 -4.38 8.11 22.89
C PRO A 11 -3.85 7.70 21.52
N LYS A 12 -2.75 8.30 21.05
CA LYS A 12 -2.07 7.97 19.79
C LYS A 12 -0.87 7.04 19.95
N ALA A 13 -0.43 6.78 21.19
CA ALA A 13 0.68 5.88 21.50
C ALA A 13 0.43 5.16 22.84
N PRO A 14 -0.43 4.12 22.90
CA PRO A 14 -0.91 3.53 24.16
C PRO A 14 0.15 2.88 25.08
N HIS A 15 1.40 2.81 24.61
CA HIS A 15 2.60 2.36 25.32
C HIS A 15 3.40 3.51 25.99
N LEU A 16 2.97 4.77 25.81
CA LEU A 16 3.55 5.97 26.41
C LEU A 16 2.52 6.73 27.27
N GLU A 17 3.02 7.56 28.16
CA GLU A 17 2.25 8.63 28.79
C GLU A 17 2.57 9.97 28.12
N ARG A 18 1.57 10.84 27.99
CA ARG A 18 1.65 12.22 27.48
C ARG A 18 1.14 13.18 28.55
N TRP A 19 1.71 14.37 28.63
CA TRP A 19 1.32 15.36 29.64
C TRP A 19 0.14 16.23 29.19
N TRP A 20 -0.92 16.23 30.01
CA TRP A 20 -2.07 17.11 29.93
C TRP A 20 -1.87 18.31 30.86
N ASP A 21 -2.07 19.54 30.35
CA ASP A 21 -1.84 20.77 31.13
C ASP A 21 -3.07 21.30 31.88
N GLY A 22 -4.20 20.59 31.83
CA GLY A 22 -5.52 21.03 32.32
C GLY A 22 -6.45 21.53 31.21
N THR A 23 -5.90 21.93 30.06
CA THR A 23 -6.64 22.48 28.90
C THR A 23 -6.29 21.83 27.56
N ALA A 24 -5.06 21.34 27.39
CA ALA A 24 -4.56 20.73 26.17
C ALA A 24 -3.53 19.62 26.46
N TRP A 25 -3.23 18.82 25.43
CA TRP A 25 -2.19 17.80 25.44
C TRP A 25 -0.88 18.37 24.94
N THR A 26 0.11 18.59 25.82
CA THR A 26 1.45 19.05 25.42
C THR A 26 2.25 17.93 24.74
N GLU A 27 3.31 18.25 23.98
CA GLU A 27 4.14 17.24 23.30
C GLU A 27 5.13 16.49 24.22
N HIS A 28 5.14 16.76 25.53
CA HIS A 28 5.94 15.97 26.48
C HIS A 28 5.38 14.55 26.58
N ARG A 29 6.24 13.55 26.35
CA ARG A 29 5.92 12.13 26.42
C ARG A 29 6.99 11.37 27.21
N ARG A 30 6.59 10.32 27.92
CA ARG A 30 7.49 9.42 28.67
C ARG A 30 7.05 7.97 28.58
N ALA A 31 7.95 7.05 28.89
CA ALA A 31 7.57 5.68 29.22
C ALA A 31 6.77 5.67 30.55
N PRO A 32 5.77 4.79 30.73
CA PRO A 32 5.04 4.69 31.99
C PRO A 32 5.99 4.35 33.15
N GLU A 33 5.91 5.13 34.24
CA GLU A 33 6.68 4.84 35.45
C GLU A 33 6.16 3.53 36.06
N THR A 34 6.98 2.47 36.02
CA THR A 34 6.66 1.23 36.73
C THR A 34 6.86 1.47 38.22
N SER A 35 5.79 1.87 38.91
CA SER A 35 5.69 1.99 40.37
C SER A 35 5.86 0.63 41.05
N GLY A 36 7.10 0.13 41.10
CA GLY A 36 7.47 -1.03 41.89
C GLY A 36 7.19 -0.78 43.38
N PRO A 37 6.78 -1.81 44.15
CA PRO A 37 6.49 -1.64 45.57
C PRO A 37 7.75 -1.19 46.33
N PRO A 38 7.61 -0.33 47.37
CA PRO A 38 8.76 0.19 48.10
C PRO A 38 9.48 -0.94 48.84
N VAL A 39 10.76 -1.14 48.51
CA VAL A 39 11.65 -2.05 49.24
C VAL A 39 11.95 -1.42 50.61
N PRO A 40 11.68 -2.11 51.74
CA PRO A 40 11.99 -1.58 53.06
C PRO A 40 13.51 -1.49 53.29
N PRO A 41 14.01 -0.44 53.96
CA PRO A 41 15.44 -0.25 54.16
C PRO A 41 16.03 -1.25 55.17
N ALA A 42 17.07 -1.97 54.77
CA ALA A 42 17.94 -2.68 55.70
C ALA A 42 18.90 -1.68 56.39
N PRO A 43 19.05 -1.69 57.73
CA PRO A 43 19.90 -0.74 58.43
C PRO A 43 21.39 -1.10 58.31
N GLY A 44 22.18 -0.26 57.62
CA GLY A 44 23.62 -0.43 57.48
C GLY A 44 24.35 0.81 56.94
N ALA A 45 25.20 1.41 57.77
CA ALA A 45 26.10 2.54 57.47
C ALA A 45 27.09 2.23 56.32
N SER A 46 27.68 3.19 55.57
CA SER A 46 27.72 4.65 55.73
C SER A 46 28.10 5.41 54.43
N ALA A 47 28.23 6.74 54.49
CA ALA A 47 28.42 7.69 53.38
C ALA A 47 29.81 7.65 52.65
N PRO A 48 29.99 8.32 51.48
CA PRO A 48 31.02 7.97 50.48
C PRO A 48 32.21 8.97 50.33
N VAL A 49 33.26 8.53 49.62
CA VAL A 49 34.35 9.37 49.07
C VAL A 49 34.82 8.81 47.70
N PRO A 50 35.08 9.64 46.66
CA PRO A 50 35.61 9.19 45.37
C PRO A 50 37.15 9.26 45.30
N PRO A 51 37.81 8.51 44.38
CA PRO A 51 39.18 8.77 43.98
C PRO A 51 39.32 9.24 42.53
N SER A 52 40.30 10.10 42.29
CA SER A 52 40.81 10.47 40.96
C SER A 52 42.32 10.24 40.88
N ALA A 53 42.86 10.30 39.66
CA ALA A 53 44.29 10.44 39.30
C ALA A 53 45.23 9.22 39.45
N GLY A 54 45.90 8.92 38.32
CA GLY A 54 47.23 8.29 38.23
C GLY A 54 47.33 6.77 38.40
N ALA A 55 48.42 6.10 37.98
CA ALA A 55 49.44 6.47 36.98
C ALA A 55 50.27 5.21 36.64
N ASP A 56 50.77 5.12 35.39
CA ASP A 56 51.80 4.17 34.92
C ASP A 56 51.46 2.64 35.04
N ALA A 57 52.05 1.70 34.29
CA ALA A 57 53.20 1.72 33.39
C ALA A 57 53.06 0.66 32.26
N ALA A 58 53.89 0.79 31.21
CA ALA A 58 54.27 -0.22 30.21
C ALA A 58 53.16 -0.94 29.37
N GLY A 59 53.28 -1.12 28.05
CA GLY A 59 54.35 -0.69 27.13
C GLY A 59 54.91 -1.81 26.25
N ARG A 60 54.17 -2.26 25.23
CA ARG A 60 54.78 -2.91 24.05
C ARG A 60 54.06 -2.56 22.76
N ARG A 61 54.81 -2.62 21.64
CA ARG A 61 54.44 -2.12 20.32
C ARG A 61 54.04 -3.27 19.40
N ALA A 62 53.04 -3.07 18.56
CA ALA A 62 53.12 -3.31 17.11
C ALA A 62 51.90 -2.72 16.39
N LYS A 63 52.12 -1.96 15.30
CA LYS A 63 51.11 -1.80 14.25
C LYS A 63 51.34 -2.90 13.21
N VAL A 64 50.26 -3.45 12.66
CA VAL A 64 50.24 -4.03 11.32
C VAL A 64 49.10 -3.34 10.55
N VAL A 65 49.32 -3.07 9.27
CA VAL A 65 48.44 -2.34 8.35
C VAL A 65 48.53 -3.06 7.00
N ALA A 66 47.45 -3.03 6.19
CA ALA A 66 47.35 -3.65 4.85
C ALA A 66 47.42 -5.21 4.85
N LEU A 67 46.94 -5.99 3.87
CA LEU A 67 46.04 -5.84 2.68
C LEU A 67 45.43 -7.27 2.44
N THR A 68 44.67 -7.69 1.40
CA THR A 68 44.44 -7.20 0.02
C THR A 68 43.07 -7.70 -0.53
N ALA A 69 42.58 -7.01 -1.57
CA ALA A 69 41.73 -7.43 -2.70
C ALA A 69 41.04 -8.83 -2.79
N ALA A 70 39.76 -8.77 -3.22
CA ALA A 70 39.09 -9.51 -4.30
C ALA A 70 39.49 -10.95 -4.70
N GLY A 71 38.49 -11.83 -4.88
CA GLY A 71 38.67 -13.14 -5.52
C GLY A 71 37.38 -13.83 -5.99
N ALA A 72 37.31 -14.08 -7.31
CA ALA A 72 36.53 -15.10 -8.03
C ALA A 72 35.00 -15.25 -7.86
N VAL A 73 34.31 -15.15 -9.00
CA VAL A 73 33.00 -15.78 -9.26
C VAL A 73 33.15 -17.31 -9.29
N LEU A 74 32.11 -18.04 -8.85
CA LEU A 74 31.89 -19.42 -9.29
C LEU A 74 30.47 -19.57 -9.85
N VAL A 75 30.34 -20.21 -11.01
CA VAL A 75 29.06 -20.64 -11.60
C VAL A 75 29.10 -22.15 -11.71
N THR A 76 28.06 -22.81 -11.22
CA THR A 76 27.77 -24.22 -11.46
C THR A 76 26.30 -24.36 -11.88
N ALA A 77 26.03 -25.29 -12.78
CA ALA A 77 24.73 -25.49 -13.42
C ALA A 77 24.47 -27.00 -13.62
N ILE A 78 23.33 -27.34 -14.26
CA ILE A 78 22.85 -28.71 -14.59
C ILE A 78 22.24 -29.41 -13.35
N VAL A 79 20.92 -29.67 -13.20
CA VAL A 79 19.82 -30.21 -14.07
C VAL A 79 19.62 -31.74 -13.89
N THR A 80 18.35 -32.18 -13.99
CA THR A 80 17.79 -33.57 -13.90
C THR A 80 17.22 -33.92 -12.51
N GLY A 81 16.02 -34.51 -12.35
CA GLY A 81 14.94 -34.75 -13.34
C GLY A 81 13.93 -35.85 -12.93
N ALA A 82 12.85 -35.97 -13.71
CA ALA A 82 11.92 -37.11 -13.84
C ALA A 82 10.87 -37.46 -12.73
N ILE A 83 9.62 -37.36 -13.17
CA ILE A 83 8.33 -37.91 -12.70
C ILE A 83 8.36 -39.41 -12.33
N VAL A 84 7.58 -39.81 -11.31
CA VAL A 84 6.85 -41.12 -11.23
C VAL A 84 5.45 -40.89 -10.62
N LEU A 85 4.47 -41.75 -10.95
CA LEU A 85 3.04 -41.63 -10.63
C LEU A 85 2.64 -42.27 -9.28
N GLY A 86 1.43 -41.92 -8.81
CA GLY A 86 0.55 -42.77 -8.00
C GLY A 86 -0.89 -42.66 -8.50
N LYS A 87 -1.61 -43.78 -8.62
CA LYS A 87 -3.04 -43.88 -9.01
C LYS A 87 -3.78 -44.73 -7.96
N ASP A 88 -5.10 -44.79 -8.12
CA ASP A 88 -6.08 -45.73 -7.54
C ASP A 88 -6.80 -45.20 -6.29
N ASP A 89 -8.12 -45.41 -6.11
CA ASP A 89 -9.31 -45.45 -6.98
C ASP A 89 -10.56 -45.60 -6.05
N ASP A 90 -11.78 -45.65 -6.60
CA ASP A 90 -13.07 -46.01 -5.95
C ASP A 90 -13.66 -45.08 -4.85
N GLY A 91 -14.99 -44.87 -4.87
CA GLY A 91 -15.65 -43.94 -3.91
C GLY A 91 -17.18 -43.76 -3.87
N ALA A 92 -17.98 -44.52 -4.64
CA ALA A 92 -19.47 -44.59 -4.59
C ALA A 92 -20.32 -43.39 -5.09
N GLU A 93 -21.56 -43.70 -5.51
CA GLU A 93 -22.56 -42.82 -6.10
C GLU A 93 -23.55 -42.21 -5.09
N ALA A 94 -24.27 -41.16 -5.52
CA ALA A 94 -25.64 -40.90 -5.05
C ALA A 94 -26.51 -40.28 -6.17
N ASN A 95 -27.07 -41.11 -7.04
CA ASN A 95 -28.07 -40.70 -8.04
C ASN A 95 -29.40 -40.30 -7.40
N THR A 96 -29.93 -39.10 -7.68
CA THR A 96 -31.40 -38.83 -7.68
C THR A 96 -31.73 -37.57 -8.50
N ALA A 97 -32.55 -37.76 -9.55
CA ALA A 97 -33.43 -36.74 -10.11
C ALA A 97 -34.83 -37.35 -10.23
N PRO A 98 -35.90 -36.54 -10.18
CA PRO A 98 -36.68 -36.41 -11.43
C PRO A 98 -37.30 -35.03 -11.68
N THR A 99 -36.89 -34.41 -12.80
CA THR A 99 -37.74 -34.29 -14.01
C THR A 99 -39.12 -33.61 -13.92
N LEU A 100 -39.20 -32.47 -14.64
CA LEU A 100 -40.37 -31.79 -15.26
C LEU A 100 -41.34 -30.92 -14.43
N ALA A 101 -41.34 -29.63 -14.77
CA ALA A 101 -42.57 -28.89 -15.08
C ALA A 101 -42.31 -27.87 -16.22
N THR A 102 -42.61 -28.28 -17.46
CA THR A 102 -42.69 -27.40 -18.63
C THR A 102 -43.84 -26.39 -18.48
N SER A 103 -43.61 -25.10 -18.75
CA SER A 103 -44.66 -24.15 -19.17
C SER A 103 -44.07 -22.87 -19.77
N ASP A 104 -44.12 -22.82 -21.11
CA ASP A 104 -44.19 -21.61 -21.94
C ASP A 104 -45.35 -21.93 -22.92
N PRO A 105 -46.26 -20.99 -23.29
CA PRO A 105 -45.90 -20.04 -24.34
C PRO A 105 -46.63 -18.67 -24.34
N THR A 106 -46.31 -17.87 -25.37
CA THR A 106 -47.20 -16.89 -26.04
C THR A 106 -47.28 -15.45 -25.47
N SER A 107 -46.32 -14.64 -25.92
CA SER A 107 -46.52 -13.43 -26.75
C SER A 107 -47.90 -12.75 -26.76
N SER A 108 -47.95 -11.46 -26.37
CA SER A 108 -48.93 -10.48 -26.87
C SER A 108 -48.51 -9.02 -26.62
N GLU A 109 -48.34 -8.28 -27.72
CA GLU A 109 -48.43 -6.81 -27.85
C GLU A 109 -49.31 -6.55 -29.10
N PRO A 110 -49.84 -5.34 -29.37
CA PRO A 110 -49.76 -4.10 -28.60
C PRO A 110 -51.11 -3.39 -28.38
N ALA A 111 -51.14 -2.38 -27.51
CA ALA A 111 -52.08 -1.26 -27.61
C ALA A 111 -51.53 0.00 -26.91
N THR A 112 -51.58 1.14 -27.60
CA THR A 112 -51.38 2.48 -27.01
C THR A 112 -52.58 2.87 -26.15
N ASP A 113 -52.35 3.66 -25.10
CA ASP A 113 -53.30 4.73 -24.78
C ASP A 113 -52.61 5.98 -24.18
N THR A 114 -53.29 7.13 -24.27
CA THR A 114 -52.71 8.46 -24.00
C THR A 114 -53.31 9.10 -22.74
N THR A 115 -52.48 9.48 -21.77
CA THR A 115 -52.79 10.56 -20.82
C THR A 115 -51.49 11.19 -20.30
N ALA A 116 -51.40 12.52 -20.32
CA ALA A 116 -50.30 13.29 -19.73
C ALA A 116 -50.80 14.10 -18.51
N PRO A 117 -49.92 14.37 -17.53
CA PRO A 117 -50.07 15.54 -16.66
C PRO A 117 -48.90 16.54 -16.79
N THR A 118 -49.21 17.80 -16.49
CA THR A 118 -48.36 19.00 -16.55
C THR A 118 -47.04 18.88 -15.74
N PRO A 119 -45.91 19.45 -16.22
CA PRO A 119 -44.62 19.36 -15.54
C PRO A 119 -44.52 20.22 -14.26
N THR A 120 -43.95 19.63 -13.22
CA THR A 120 -43.34 20.35 -12.08
C THR A 120 -41.92 20.78 -12.46
N PRO A 121 -41.47 22.01 -12.13
CA PRO A 121 -40.11 22.45 -12.43
C PRO A 121 -39.09 21.82 -11.46
N THR A 122 -38.51 20.67 -11.85
CA THR A 122 -37.29 20.14 -11.23
C THR A 122 -36.13 21.11 -11.45
N PRO A 123 -35.27 21.41 -10.46
CA PRO A 123 -34.08 22.22 -10.66
C PRO A 123 -33.17 21.59 -11.71
N SER A 124 -32.81 22.34 -12.75
CA SER A 124 -31.86 21.88 -13.76
C SER A 124 -30.43 22.07 -13.25
N GLU A 125 -29.96 21.11 -12.44
CA GLU A 125 -28.53 20.88 -12.29
C GLU A 125 -28.00 20.32 -13.62
N SER A 126 -27.59 21.22 -14.50
CA SER A 126 -26.94 20.90 -15.77
C SER A 126 -25.50 20.41 -15.54
N ALA A 127 -25.37 19.26 -14.88
CA ALA A 127 -24.20 18.42 -15.03
C ALA A 127 -24.24 17.84 -16.46
N SER A 128 -23.48 18.45 -17.37
CA SER A 128 -23.35 17.94 -18.73
C SER A 128 -22.88 16.48 -18.67
N GLU A 129 -23.67 15.57 -19.23
CA GLU A 129 -23.23 14.19 -19.39
C GLU A 129 -21.97 14.18 -20.26
N PRO A 130 -20.89 13.47 -19.86
CA PRO A 130 -19.67 13.40 -20.66
C PRO A 130 -19.99 12.74 -22.01
N SER A 131 -19.37 13.26 -23.08
CA SER A 131 -19.60 12.75 -24.43
C SER A 131 -19.11 11.31 -24.54
N ALA A 132 -19.72 10.51 -25.42
CA ALA A 132 -19.28 9.12 -25.66
C ALA A 132 -17.82 9.02 -26.16
N ASP A 133 -17.28 10.12 -26.70
CA ASP A 133 -15.90 10.28 -27.16
C ASP A 133 -14.93 10.81 -26.07
N ASP A 134 -15.43 11.24 -24.90
CA ASP A 134 -14.57 11.69 -23.80
C ASP A 134 -13.79 10.48 -23.23
N PRO A 135 -12.45 10.56 -23.11
CA PRO A 135 -11.65 9.43 -22.64
C PRO A 135 -12.03 9.11 -21.18
N ALA A 136 -12.49 7.89 -20.93
CA ALA A 136 -12.98 7.49 -19.62
C ALA A 136 -11.95 7.78 -18.51
N VAL A 137 -12.38 8.49 -17.47
CA VAL A 137 -11.53 8.82 -16.31
C VAL A 137 -12.01 8.15 -15.02
N VAL A 138 -11.09 8.01 -14.08
CA VAL A 138 -11.36 7.85 -12.65
C VAL A 138 -11.14 9.19 -11.97
N VAL A 139 -12.03 9.55 -11.03
CA VAL A 139 -11.93 10.76 -10.22
C VAL A 139 -11.64 10.36 -8.78
N ASP A 140 -10.51 10.83 -8.27
CA ASP A 140 -10.17 10.84 -6.85
C ASP A 140 -10.63 12.17 -6.26
N GLN A 141 -11.79 12.15 -5.61
CA GLN A 141 -12.36 13.34 -4.97
C GLN A 141 -11.64 13.73 -3.68
N LEU A 142 -10.89 12.81 -3.05
CA LEU A 142 -10.23 13.05 -1.77
C LEU A 142 -8.91 13.81 -1.95
N ASN A 143 -8.10 13.41 -2.94
CA ASN A 143 -6.84 14.08 -3.26
C ASN A 143 -6.99 15.13 -4.40
N GLY A 144 -8.17 15.19 -5.03
CA GLY A 144 -8.52 16.17 -6.06
C GLY A 144 -7.83 15.95 -7.40
N ILE A 145 -7.72 14.69 -7.83
CA ILE A 145 -7.05 14.30 -9.08
C ILE A 145 -7.93 13.44 -9.97
N THR A 146 -7.63 13.42 -11.27
CA THR A 146 -8.22 12.47 -12.22
C THR A 146 -7.13 11.65 -12.92
N LEU A 147 -7.42 10.38 -13.20
CA LEU A 147 -6.55 9.47 -13.95
C LEU A 147 -7.30 8.93 -15.18
N PRO A 148 -6.66 8.78 -16.35
CA PRO A 148 -7.28 8.13 -17.50
C PRO A 148 -7.42 6.62 -17.23
N LEU A 149 -8.59 6.07 -17.49
CA LEU A 149 -8.86 4.64 -17.46
C LEU A 149 -8.42 4.03 -18.80
N LEU A 150 -7.23 3.43 -18.81
CA LEU A 150 -6.64 2.85 -20.02
C LEU A 150 -7.33 1.52 -20.40
N THR A 151 -7.19 1.10 -21.66
CA THR A 151 -7.69 -0.21 -22.11
C THR A 151 -7.12 -1.35 -21.26
N GLY A 152 -7.99 -2.25 -20.78
CA GLY A 152 -7.63 -3.33 -19.83
C GLY A 152 -7.77 -2.95 -18.35
N TRP A 153 -7.92 -1.65 -18.04
CA TRP A 153 -8.20 -1.16 -16.70
C TRP A 153 -9.70 -0.94 -16.50
N VAL A 154 -10.18 -1.26 -15.30
CA VAL A 154 -11.57 -1.07 -14.87
C VAL A 154 -11.63 -0.24 -13.59
N ARG A 155 -12.77 0.42 -13.38
CA ARG A 155 -13.08 1.05 -12.10
C ARG A 155 -13.19 -0.04 -11.01
N PRO A 156 -12.84 0.26 -9.75
CA PRO A 156 -12.73 -0.76 -8.71
C PRO A 156 -14.08 -1.43 -8.48
N ARG A 157 -14.08 -2.76 -8.46
CA ARG A 157 -15.25 -3.58 -8.10
C ARG A 157 -14.80 -4.57 -7.04
N ASN A 158 -15.55 -4.69 -5.95
CA ASN A 158 -15.28 -5.62 -4.86
C ASN A 158 -13.84 -5.48 -4.30
N VAL A 159 -13.35 -4.24 -4.15
CA VAL A 159 -12.12 -3.93 -3.41
C VAL A 159 -12.46 -3.57 -1.96
N THR A 160 -11.58 -3.90 -1.03
CA THR A 160 -11.74 -3.59 0.40
C THR A 160 -11.07 -2.27 0.79
N GLU A 161 -10.17 -1.78 -0.06
CA GLU A 161 -9.33 -0.61 0.14
C GLU A 161 -9.97 0.61 -0.52
N ALA A 162 -10.43 1.57 0.30
CA ALA A 162 -11.09 2.79 -0.19
C ALA A 162 -10.19 3.68 -1.09
N ASP A 163 -8.88 3.52 -0.96
CA ASP A 163 -7.85 4.30 -1.66
C ASP A 163 -7.51 3.77 -3.07
N VAL A 164 -8.11 2.63 -3.49
CA VAL A 164 -7.88 2.05 -4.84
C VAL A 164 -8.70 2.78 -5.89
N LEU A 165 -8.02 3.28 -6.93
CA LEU A 165 -8.62 4.05 -8.02
C LEU A 165 -9.00 3.19 -9.22
N MET A 166 -8.19 2.18 -9.57
CA MET A 166 -8.46 1.28 -10.69
C MET A 166 -7.67 -0.01 -10.54
N THR A 167 -8.18 -1.06 -11.19
CA THR A 167 -7.50 -2.36 -11.27
C THR A 167 -7.51 -2.87 -12.72
N THR A 168 -6.75 -3.91 -13.01
CA THR A 168 -7.08 -4.79 -14.16
C THR A 168 -8.47 -5.39 -13.97
N ASP A 169 -9.12 -5.77 -15.08
CA ASP A 169 -10.29 -6.63 -14.98
C ASP A 169 -9.91 -8.03 -14.47
N GLY A 170 -10.89 -8.76 -13.93
CA GLY A 170 -10.70 -10.11 -13.40
C GLY A 170 -9.88 -10.20 -12.11
N THR A 171 -9.82 -11.41 -11.56
CA THR A 171 -9.07 -11.82 -10.36
C THR A 171 -8.54 -13.23 -10.55
N TYR A 172 -7.39 -13.54 -9.96
CA TYR A 172 -6.79 -14.88 -9.99
C TYR A 172 -6.48 -15.37 -8.55
N GLU A 173 -6.23 -16.65 -8.35
CA GLU A 173 -5.82 -17.18 -7.03
C GLU A 173 -4.40 -16.69 -6.69
N CYS A 174 -4.22 -16.07 -5.52
CA CYS A 174 -2.92 -15.59 -5.09
C CYS A 174 -1.92 -16.76 -4.94
N PRO A 175 -0.65 -16.64 -5.38
CA PRO A 175 0.26 -17.79 -5.44
C PRO A 175 0.51 -18.47 -4.07
N GLY A 176 0.73 -17.68 -3.01
CA GLY A 176 1.12 -18.16 -1.68
C GLY A 176 0.01 -18.19 -0.62
N ASP A 177 -1.25 -17.91 -0.98
CA ASP A 177 -2.40 -18.04 -0.08
C ASP A 177 -3.72 -18.17 -0.86
N ARG A 178 -4.78 -18.71 -0.23
CA ARG A 178 -6.12 -18.87 -0.81
C ARG A 178 -6.91 -17.55 -0.90
N GLY A 179 -6.22 -16.45 -1.22
CA GLY A 179 -6.80 -15.14 -1.54
C GLY A 179 -7.04 -14.95 -3.03
N TYR A 180 -7.69 -13.83 -3.37
CA TYR A 180 -7.84 -13.38 -4.76
C TYR A 180 -6.95 -12.17 -5.02
N CYS A 181 -6.12 -12.28 -6.04
CA CYS A 181 -5.15 -11.27 -6.47
C CYS A 181 -5.59 -10.65 -7.81
N ARG A 182 -4.97 -9.53 -8.19
CA ARG A 182 -5.21 -8.81 -9.46
C ARG A 182 -3.88 -8.39 -10.08
N HIS A 183 -3.77 -8.51 -11.40
CA HIS A 183 -2.51 -8.25 -12.09
C HIS A 183 -2.09 -6.78 -12.12
N GLY A 184 -3.02 -5.84 -11.95
CA GLY A 184 -2.69 -4.44 -11.77
C GLY A 184 -3.62 -3.75 -10.79
N THR A 185 -3.04 -2.94 -9.91
CA THR A 185 -3.74 -2.04 -8.99
C THR A 185 -3.08 -0.66 -9.01
N VAL A 186 -3.90 0.39 -8.98
CA VAL A 186 -3.46 1.77 -8.76
C VAL A 186 -4.27 2.36 -7.61
N SER A 187 -3.58 2.95 -6.64
CA SER A 187 -4.18 3.61 -5.49
C SER A 187 -3.57 4.99 -5.24
N SER A 188 -4.25 5.83 -4.48
CA SER A 188 -3.80 7.18 -4.14
C SER A 188 -4.08 7.51 -2.68
N ARG A 189 -3.15 8.25 -2.06
CA ARG A 189 -3.27 8.71 -0.68
C ARG A 189 -2.67 10.09 -0.50
N THR A 190 -3.16 10.83 0.49
CA THR A 190 -2.47 12.03 0.95
C THR A 190 -1.21 11.63 1.74
N ALA A 191 -0.11 12.35 1.55
CA ALA A 191 1.09 12.22 2.36
C ALA A 191 0.79 12.58 3.83
N ARG A 192 1.41 11.86 4.78
CA ARG A 192 1.21 12.13 6.21
C ARG A 192 2.14 13.27 6.65
N ALA A 193 1.72 14.02 7.66
CA ALA A 193 2.54 15.09 8.24
C ALA A 193 3.79 14.50 8.92
N GLY A 194 4.93 14.53 8.21
CA GLY A 194 6.19 13.94 8.63
C GLY A 194 6.91 13.13 7.54
N ASP A 195 6.19 12.68 6.49
CA ASP A 195 6.72 11.82 5.41
C ASP A 195 7.82 12.50 4.54
N GLY A 196 8.10 13.80 4.78
CA GLY A 196 9.01 14.64 4.01
C GLY A 196 8.30 15.83 3.34
N THR A 197 9.05 16.86 2.95
CA THR A 197 8.48 18.08 2.32
C THR A 197 8.74 18.18 0.81
N SER A 198 9.63 17.36 0.25
CA SER A 198 9.89 17.31 -1.18
C SER A 198 9.28 16.03 -1.80
N PRO A 199 8.81 16.09 -3.06
CA PRO A 199 8.34 14.91 -3.79
C PRO A 199 9.36 13.76 -3.83
N GLU A 200 10.65 14.08 -3.92
CA GLU A 200 11.72 13.07 -3.93
C GLU A 200 11.88 12.36 -2.56
N ALA A 201 11.73 13.07 -1.45
CA ALA A 201 11.74 12.46 -0.12
C ALA A 201 10.52 11.55 0.06
N LEU A 202 9.33 12.06 -0.26
CA LEU A 202 8.05 11.36 -0.16
C LEU A 202 8.05 10.05 -0.96
N ALA A 203 8.42 10.09 -2.25
CA ALA A 203 8.45 8.91 -3.10
C ALA A 203 9.52 7.87 -2.70
N LYS A 204 10.60 8.30 -2.03
CA LYS A 204 11.65 7.40 -1.50
C LYS A 204 11.29 6.81 -0.14
N ALA A 205 10.47 7.49 0.66
CA ALA A 205 9.95 6.96 1.92
C ALA A 205 8.82 5.95 1.67
N ASP A 206 7.88 6.27 0.78
CA ASP A 206 6.66 5.49 0.56
C ASP A 206 6.85 4.18 -0.22
N ILE A 207 7.91 4.03 -1.01
CA ILE A 207 8.09 2.89 -1.92
C ILE A 207 8.26 1.54 -1.20
N GLN A 208 8.76 1.52 0.04
CA GLN A 208 8.83 0.29 0.85
C GLN A 208 7.43 -0.13 1.30
N ASP A 209 6.68 0.76 1.97
CA ASP A 209 5.27 0.53 2.33
C ASP A 209 4.46 0.07 1.11
N ALA A 210 4.61 0.75 -0.04
CA ALA A 210 3.90 0.44 -1.28
C ALA A 210 4.26 -0.93 -1.88
N ALA A 211 5.44 -1.46 -1.58
CA ALA A 211 5.84 -2.81 -1.98
C ALA A 211 5.35 -3.85 -0.99
N ASP A 212 5.47 -3.59 0.32
CA ASP A 212 5.03 -4.51 1.37
C ASP A 212 3.51 -4.71 1.33
N ASP A 213 2.73 -3.62 1.21
CA ASP A 213 1.26 -3.65 1.05
C ASP A 213 0.79 -4.41 -0.20
N ALA A 214 1.64 -4.49 -1.24
CA ALA A 214 1.31 -5.14 -2.51
C ALA A 214 1.80 -6.59 -2.62
N TYR A 215 2.96 -6.91 -2.03
CA TYR A 215 3.69 -8.16 -2.29
C TYR A 215 4.27 -8.86 -1.06
N ASP A 216 4.40 -8.24 0.13
CA ASP A 216 4.74 -9.00 1.35
C ASP A 216 3.53 -9.44 2.15
N ARG A 217 2.62 -8.51 2.45
CA ARG A 217 1.59 -8.72 3.47
C ARG A 217 0.32 -7.91 3.24
N ASP A 218 -0.82 -8.56 3.32
CA ASP A 218 -2.12 -7.88 3.24
C ASP A 218 -2.55 -7.24 4.57
N SER A 219 -3.64 -6.47 4.52
CA SER A 219 -4.22 -5.74 5.66
C SER A 219 -4.69 -6.61 6.83
N ILE A 220 -4.80 -7.93 6.65
CA ILE A 220 -5.13 -8.92 7.69
C ILE A 220 -3.96 -9.87 8.02
N GLY A 221 -2.76 -9.56 7.53
CA GLY A 221 -1.50 -10.18 7.95
C GLY A 221 -1.04 -11.39 7.13
N ARG A 222 -1.79 -11.81 6.12
CA ARG A 222 -1.48 -12.94 5.22
C ARG A 222 -0.42 -12.55 4.20
N ARG A 223 0.18 -13.51 3.49
CA ARG A 223 1.26 -13.26 2.50
C ARG A 223 0.87 -13.79 1.12
N PRO A 224 0.16 -13.00 0.28
CA PRO A 224 -0.41 -13.48 -0.97
C PRO A 224 0.62 -14.06 -1.98
N PHE A 225 1.89 -13.68 -1.84
CA PHE A 225 3.00 -14.12 -2.69
C PHE A 225 4.14 -14.80 -1.89
N GLY A 226 3.84 -15.34 -0.71
CA GLY A 226 4.81 -15.94 0.23
C GLY A 226 5.70 -14.92 0.99
N GLY A 227 5.87 -13.73 0.42
CA GLY A 227 6.62 -12.60 0.98
C GLY A 227 7.63 -12.03 -0.02
N ILE A 228 8.20 -10.87 0.27
CA ILE A 228 9.26 -10.27 -0.57
C ILE A 228 10.62 -10.89 -0.20
N GLU A 229 11.33 -11.40 -1.21
CA GLU A 229 12.72 -11.87 -1.08
C GLU A 229 13.73 -10.74 -1.35
N SER A 230 13.46 -9.93 -2.37
CA SER A 230 14.36 -8.86 -2.82
C SER A 230 13.66 -7.83 -3.69
N HIS A 231 14.23 -6.62 -3.73
CA HIS A 231 13.82 -5.57 -4.67
C HIS A 231 15.03 -4.98 -5.39
N GLN A 232 14.79 -4.34 -6.54
CA GLN A 232 15.78 -3.56 -7.26
C GLN A 232 15.15 -2.25 -7.76
N VAL A 233 15.80 -1.11 -7.51
CA VAL A 233 15.43 0.16 -8.16
C VAL A 233 15.70 0.04 -9.66
N VAL A 234 14.65 0.05 -10.48
CA VAL A 234 14.76 -0.06 -11.95
C VAL A 234 14.59 1.27 -12.67
N LYS A 235 13.94 2.25 -12.05
CA LYS A 235 13.74 3.60 -12.59
C LYS A 235 13.41 4.57 -11.45
N SER A 236 13.95 5.78 -11.46
CA SER A 236 13.50 6.87 -10.59
C SER A 236 13.83 8.22 -11.22
N GLY A 237 13.19 9.30 -10.74
CA GLY A 237 13.49 10.66 -11.19
C GLY A 237 12.29 11.61 -11.12
N PRO A 238 12.45 12.83 -11.65
CA PRO A 238 11.38 13.81 -11.73
C PRO A 238 10.28 13.36 -12.70
N ALA A 239 9.04 13.77 -12.40
CA ALA A 239 7.87 13.61 -13.25
C ALA A 239 7.10 14.93 -13.34
N GLN A 240 6.33 15.12 -14.42
CA GLN A 240 5.39 16.23 -14.55
C GLN A 240 3.96 15.70 -14.40
N VAL A 241 3.24 16.21 -13.39
CA VAL A 241 1.89 15.77 -13.00
C VAL A 241 1.00 17.00 -12.89
N GLY A 242 -0.07 17.10 -13.69
CA GLY A 242 -0.91 18.32 -13.73
C GLY A 242 -0.09 19.61 -13.89
N GLY A 243 1.00 19.58 -14.67
CA GLY A 243 1.95 20.70 -14.83
C GLY A 243 2.81 21.04 -13.61
N ARG A 244 2.64 20.40 -12.44
CA ARG A 244 3.51 20.52 -11.27
C ARG A 244 4.63 19.46 -11.30
N ALA A 245 5.75 19.79 -10.67
CA ALA A 245 6.89 18.88 -10.54
C ALA A 245 6.64 17.86 -9.42
N GLY A 246 6.69 16.58 -9.78
CA GLY A 246 6.69 15.44 -8.88
C GLY A 246 7.97 14.62 -8.99
N TYR A 247 8.04 13.51 -8.28
CA TYR A 247 9.13 12.54 -8.35
C TYR A 247 8.56 11.13 -8.18
N PHE A 248 9.16 10.14 -8.85
CA PHE A 248 8.78 8.74 -8.70
C PHE A 248 9.99 7.84 -8.42
N VAL A 249 9.72 6.73 -7.73
CA VAL A 249 10.63 5.59 -7.58
C VAL A 249 9.89 4.34 -8.04
N ARG A 250 10.50 3.56 -8.94
CA ARG A 250 9.98 2.29 -9.44
C ARG A 250 10.94 1.15 -9.10
N TRP A 251 10.43 0.14 -8.43
CA TRP A 251 11.13 -1.10 -8.10
C TRP A 251 10.66 -2.25 -9.01
N ARG A 252 11.54 -3.21 -9.28
CA ARG A 252 11.16 -4.60 -9.54
C ARG A 252 11.27 -5.34 -8.23
N VAL A 253 10.21 -6.03 -7.85
CA VAL A 253 10.12 -6.90 -6.67
C VAL A 253 10.26 -8.36 -7.13
N ARG A 254 10.90 -9.18 -6.29
CA ARG A 254 10.84 -10.64 -6.34
C ARG A 254 10.21 -11.15 -5.06
N THR A 255 9.25 -12.04 -5.23
CA THR A 255 8.50 -12.70 -4.17
C THR A 255 8.90 -14.17 -4.10
N ALA A 256 8.67 -14.81 -2.96
CA ALA A 256 8.93 -16.24 -2.79
C ALA A 256 8.05 -17.11 -3.72
N GLU A 257 6.85 -16.62 -4.05
CA GLU A 257 5.89 -17.29 -4.93
C GLU A 257 5.36 -16.34 -6.01
N GLY A 258 5.04 -16.87 -7.19
CA GLY A 258 4.63 -16.09 -8.37
C GLY A 258 5.78 -15.36 -9.08
N PRO A 259 5.46 -14.47 -10.06
CA PRO A 259 6.46 -13.78 -10.88
C PRO A 259 7.09 -12.55 -10.19
N GLY A 260 6.62 -12.18 -9.00
CA GLY A 260 6.78 -10.83 -8.45
C GLY A 260 6.16 -9.76 -9.35
N GLY A 261 6.48 -8.50 -9.09
CA GLY A 261 5.88 -7.38 -9.80
C GLY A 261 6.77 -6.14 -9.91
N TYR A 262 6.24 -5.13 -10.55
CA TYR A 262 6.76 -3.77 -10.55
C TYR A 262 5.91 -2.92 -9.60
N VAL A 263 6.59 -2.21 -8.70
CA VAL A 263 5.95 -1.27 -7.76
C VAL A 263 6.46 0.13 -8.08
N GLN A 264 5.59 1.14 -8.06
CA GLN A 264 5.99 2.53 -8.17
C GLN A 264 5.23 3.40 -7.17
N SER A 265 5.96 4.24 -6.42
CA SER A 265 5.40 5.38 -5.70
C SER A 265 5.78 6.66 -6.43
N LEU A 266 4.77 7.47 -6.74
CA LEU A 266 4.86 8.78 -7.38
C LEU A 266 4.32 9.81 -6.38
N ALA A 267 5.11 10.82 -6.02
CA ALA A 267 4.67 11.93 -5.17
C ALA A 267 4.67 13.27 -5.93
N PHE A 268 3.71 14.14 -5.62
CA PHE A 268 3.61 15.51 -6.17
C PHE A 268 2.74 16.40 -5.26
N PRO A 269 2.94 17.72 -5.24
CA PRO A 269 2.05 18.65 -4.52
C PRO A 269 0.66 18.68 -5.16
N SER A 270 -0.41 18.63 -4.36
CA SER A 270 -1.79 18.78 -4.88
C SER A 270 -2.04 20.20 -5.42
N ARG A 271 -3.14 20.36 -6.15
CA ARG A 271 -3.73 21.65 -6.59
C ARG A 271 -4.96 22.06 -5.77
N VAL A 272 -5.50 21.19 -4.91
CA VAL A 272 -6.74 21.43 -4.16
C VAL A 272 -6.53 21.59 -2.66
N GLY A 273 -7.51 22.22 -1.99
CA GLY A 273 -7.62 22.24 -0.53
C GLY A 273 -6.39 22.85 0.17
N THR A 274 -5.71 22.05 0.98
CA THR A 274 -4.51 22.44 1.74
C THR A 274 -3.20 22.32 0.96
N GLU A 275 -3.25 22.02 -0.35
CA GLU A 275 -2.11 21.66 -1.21
C GLU A 275 -1.23 20.50 -0.68
N ALA A 276 -1.78 19.69 0.24
CA ALA A 276 -1.07 18.54 0.80
C ALA A 276 -0.55 17.61 -0.30
N PRO A 277 0.69 17.10 -0.22
CA PRO A 277 1.23 16.24 -1.29
C PRO A 277 0.41 14.97 -1.46
N VAL A 278 0.15 14.62 -2.72
CA VAL A 278 -0.49 13.36 -3.11
C VAL A 278 0.60 12.34 -3.42
N ILE A 279 0.34 11.10 -3.02
CA ILE A 279 1.13 9.93 -3.40
C ILE A 279 0.21 9.01 -4.20
N VAL A 280 0.64 8.63 -5.40
CA VAL A 280 -0.02 7.61 -6.23
C VAL A 280 0.88 6.38 -6.29
N ARG A 281 0.32 5.23 -5.95
CA ARG A 281 0.98 3.93 -5.95
C ARG A 281 0.50 3.09 -7.12
N TYR A 282 1.41 2.35 -7.73
CA TYR A 282 1.15 1.41 -8.82
C TYR A 282 1.77 0.07 -8.44
N ALA A 283 1.00 -1.01 -8.49
CA ALA A 283 1.49 -2.38 -8.30
C ALA A 283 1.02 -3.24 -9.47
N PHE A 284 1.95 -3.66 -10.33
CA PHE A 284 1.70 -4.41 -11.56
C PHE A 284 2.46 -5.73 -11.50
N ASP A 285 1.78 -6.86 -11.67
CA ASP A 285 2.42 -8.17 -11.81
C ASP A 285 3.35 -8.20 -13.02
N ALA A 286 4.37 -9.04 -12.94
CA ALA A 286 5.38 -9.19 -13.98
C ALA A 286 5.40 -10.59 -14.61
N GLY A 287 4.26 -11.29 -14.56
CA GLY A 287 3.96 -12.47 -15.38
C GLY A 287 3.44 -12.08 -16.78
N GLU A 288 2.99 -13.05 -17.56
CA GLU A 288 2.52 -12.82 -18.94
C GLU A 288 1.20 -12.04 -18.99
N ASP A 289 0.31 -12.25 -18.02
CA ASP A 289 -0.96 -11.52 -17.82
C ASP A 289 -0.78 -10.15 -17.12
N GLY A 290 0.46 -9.73 -16.86
CA GLY A 290 0.80 -8.46 -16.23
C GLY A 290 0.45 -7.24 -17.09
N PRO A 291 0.01 -6.11 -16.51
CA PRO A 291 -0.23 -4.89 -17.25
C PRO A 291 1.05 -4.42 -17.97
N PRO A 292 0.96 -3.87 -19.20
CA PRO A 292 2.13 -3.34 -19.89
C PRO A 292 2.86 -2.32 -19.01
N LEU A 293 4.14 -2.53 -18.71
CA LEU A 293 4.91 -1.66 -17.80
C LEU A 293 4.94 -0.17 -18.22
N ALA A 294 4.69 0.09 -19.52
CA ALA A 294 4.49 1.43 -20.06
C ALA A 294 3.24 2.15 -19.51
N ASP A 295 2.25 1.44 -18.96
CA ASP A 295 1.04 2.03 -18.35
C ASP A 295 1.38 2.88 -17.12
N MET A 296 2.38 2.52 -16.32
CA MET A 296 2.86 3.41 -15.25
C MET A 296 3.26 4.79 -15.81
N ASP A 297 3.94 4.79 -16.96
CA ASP A 297 4.39 5.99 -17.67
C ASP A 297 3.28 6.66 -18.51
N ARG A 298 2.18 5.96 -18.83
CA ARG A 298 0.96 6.55 -19.44
C ARG A 298 0.09 7.22 -18.37
N LEU A 299 -0.25 6.48 -17.30
CA LEU A 299 -1.06 6.94 -16.17
C LEU A 299 -0.42 8.14 -15.45
N THR A 300 0.89 8.09 -15.14
CA THR A 300 1.61 9.22 -14.51
C THR A 300 1.48 10.52 -15.32
N ARG A 301 1.62 10.46 -16.66
CA ARG A 301 1.42 11.62 -17.56
C ARG A 301 -0.05 11.97 -17.76
N GLY A 302 -0.96 11.06 -17.43
CA GLY A 302 -2.41 11.23 -17.50
C GLY A 302 -3.00 12.06 -16.37
N ILE A 303 -2.35 12.08 -15.19
CA ILE A 303 -2.91 12.74 -13.99
C ILE A 303 -3.17 14.23 -14.21
N ARG A 304 -4.40 14.69 -13.93
CA ARG A 304 -4.82 16.10 -13.86
C ARG A 304 -5.39 16.39 -12.46
N SER A 305 -5.62 17.66 -12.14
CA SER A 305 -6.49 18.03 -11.02
C SER A 305 -7.97 17.96 -11.42
N THR A 306 -8.86 17.86 -10.43
CA THR A 306 -10.31 18.07 -10.59
C THR A 306 -10.70 19.56 -10.71
N SER A 307 -9.72 20.46 -10.81
CA SER A 307 -9.91 21.91 -10.90
C SER A 307 -9.02 22.56 -11.97
N ASP A 308 -8.60 21.77 -12.97
CA ASP A 308 -7.88 22.20 -14.17
C ASP A 308 -8.86 22.45 -15.34
#